data_AF-A0A3D1XMS6-F1
#
_entry.id   AF-A0A3D1XMS6-F1
#
_cell.length_a   1.000
_cell.length_b   1.000
_cell.length_c   1.000
_cell.angle_alpha   90.00
_cell.angle_beta   90.00
_cell.angle_gamma   90.00
#
_symmetry.space_group_name_H-M   'P 1'
#
loop_
_entity.id
_entity.type
_entity.pdbx_description
1 polymer ?
#
loop_
_entity_poly.entity_id
_entity_poly.type
_entity_poly.pdbx_seq_one_letter_code
_entity_poly.pdbx_strand_id
1 'polypeptide(L)'
;MDDSFIDLTLPSDNNLYRGMTTGSCATAAAKAALNLLLYSKKSNQEIIGLPSGEKLKVHINFSRETELGAIAQVTKNAGDDPDVTHKCNIEVEIKKNNAKEFRFFAGEGVGLVTEAGLQIPPGEPAINPVPRKMIIENLISLLKKPSCPKAWVQSGLDVVISVPGGKEIATKTFNPRLGIHGGISILGTTGIVEPMSISAWKASIETYIDVA
;
A
#
# COMPACT_ATOMS: atom_id res chain seq x y z
N MET A 1 19.68 -15.98 1.49
CA MET A 1 18.26 -15.55 1.46
C MET A 1 17.97 -15.34 0.01
N ASP A 2 17.05 -16.13 -0.54
CA ASP A 2 16.72 -16.08 -1.95
C ASP A 2 16.24 -14.67 -2.31
N ASP A 3 16.92 -14.03 -3.25
CA ASP A 3 16.49 -12.77 -3.86
C ASP A 3 15.36 -13.06 -4.87
N SER A 4 14.36 -13.84 -4.46
CA SER A 4 13.26 -14.23 -5.32
C SER A 4 12.38 -13.02 -5.62
N PHE A 5 12.15 -12.80 -6.93
CA PHE A 5 11.30 -11.73 -7.43
C PHE A 5 9.96 -12.31 -7.85
N ILE A 6 8.88 -11.65 -7.42
CA ILE A 6 7.56 -11.90 -7.98
C ILE A 6 7.42 -11.07 -9.26
N ASP A 7 7.22 -11.76 -10.37
CA ASP A 7 6.91 -11.16 -11.66
C ASP A 7 5.40 -11.20 -11.92
N LEU A 8 4.74 -10.04 -11.77
CA LEU A 8 3.30 -9.90 -12.03
C LEU A 8 2.96 -9.91 -13.53
N THR A 9 3.96 -9.95 -14.41
CA THR A 9 3.76 -10.10 -15.87
C THR A 9 3.67 -11.56 -16.31
N LEU A 10 3.82 -12.50 -15.37
CA LEU A 10 3.60 -13.92 -15.60
C LEU A 10 2.30 -14.36 -14.93
N PRO A 11 1.48 -15.18 -15.61
CA PRO A 11 0.28 -15.74 -14.99
C PRO A 11 0.66 -16.71 -13.85
N SER A 12 -0.24 -16.88 -12.88
CA SER A 12 -0.13 -17.95 -11.88
C SER A 12 -0.61 -19.29 -12.46
N ASP A 13 -0.54 -20.36 -11.65
CA ASP A 13 -0.84 -21.74 -12.08
C ASP A 13 -2.26 -21.92 -12.65
N ASN A 14 -3.20 -21.04 -12.28
CA ASN A 14 -4.57 -21.05 -12.80
C ASN A 14 -4.74 -20.21 -14.09
N ASN A 15 -3.64 -19.77 -14.70
CA ASN A 15 -3.58 -18.95 -15.90
C ASN A 15 -4.22 -17.55 -15.76
N LEU A 16 -4.25 -17.01 -14.53
CA LEU A 16 -4.69 -15.65 -14.24
C LEU A 16 -3.52 -14.79 -13.77
N TYR A 17 -3.58 -13.49 -14.05
CA TYR A 17 -2.56 -12.54 -13.63
C TYR A 17 -2.82 -12.07 -12.20
N ARG A 18 -1.76 -12.11 -11.39
CA ARG A 18 -1.73 -11.59 -10.03
C ARG A 18 -1.65 -10.07 -10.02
N GLY A 19 -2.17 -9.47 -8.96
CA GLY A 19 -2.12 -8.04 -8.72
C GLY A 19 -1.24 -7.65 -7.54
N MET A 20 -1.20 -6.36 -7.26
CA MET A 20 -0.58 -5.79 -6.08
C MET A 20 -1.65 -5.16 -5.18
N THR A 21 -1.51 -5.36 -3.88
CA THR A 21 -2.45 -4.80 -2.89
C THR A 21 -2.30 -3.28 -2.75
N THR A 22 -3.28 -2.61 -2.14
CA THR A 22 -3.16 -1.18 -1.83
C THR A 22 -1.96 -0.91 -0.90
N GLY A 23 -1.66 -1.84 0.02
CA GLY A 23 -0.45 -1.81 0.83
C GLY A 23 0.85 -1.82 0.03
N SER A 24 0.95 -2.65 -1.01
CA SER A 24 2.15 -2.70 -1.88
C SER A 24 2.33 -1.42 -2.69
N CYS A 25 1.25 -0.87 -3.22
CA CYS A 25 1.30 0.43 -3.91
C CYS A 25 1.77 1.54 -2.96
N ALA A 26 1.23 1.59 -1.74
CA ALA A 26 1.62 2.57 -0.74
C ALA A 26 3.10 2.42 -0.34
N THR A 27 3.59 1.20 -0.14
CA THR A 27 5.00 0.94 0.14
C THR A 27 5.92 1.40 -0.99
N ALA A 28 5.55 1.14 -2.25
CA ALA A 28 6.34 1.57 -3.40
C ALA A 28 6.36 3.11 -3.53
N ALA A 29 5.21 3.78 -3.37
CA ALA A 29 5.12 5.23 -3.35
C ALA A 29 5.96 5.84 -2.20
N ALA A 30 5.83 5.30 -0.99
CA ALA A 30 6.62 5.75 0.18
C ALA A 30 8.12 5.65 -0.09
N LYS A 31 8.57 4.52 -0.66
CA LYS A 31 9.96 4.26 -0.99
C LYS A 31 10.49 5.22 -2.05
N ALA A 32 9.72 5.48 -3.10
CA ALA A 32 10.06 6.43 -4.15
C ALA A 32 10.19 7.87 -3.61
N ALA A 33 9.25 8.31 -2.77
CA ALA A 33 9.28 9.62 -2.13
C ALA A 33 10.52 9.77 -1.23
N LEU A 34 10.83 8.77 -0.40
CA LEU A 34 12.02 8.82 0.45
C LEU A 34 13.32 8.76 -0.36
N ASN A 35 13.40 7.95 -1.42
CA ASN A 35 14.56 7.94 -2.31
C ASN A 35 14.82 9.31 -2.94
N LEU A 36 13.77 10.02 -3.34
CA LEU A 36 13.89 11.38 -3.86
C LEU A 36 14.49 12.32 -2.81
N LEU A 37 14.03 12.26 -1.56
CA LEU A 37 14.56 13.08 -0.47
C LEU A 37 16.02 12.76 -0.09
N LEU A 38 16.39 11.48 -0.08
CA LEU A 38 17.72 11.06 0.37
C LEU A 38 18.80 11.29 -0.71
N TYR A 39 18.44 11.17 -1.97
CA TYR A 39 19.40 11.06 -3.08
C TYR A 39 19.12 12.00 -4.25
N SER A 40 18.10 12.86 -4.15
CA SER A 40 17.61 13.72 -5.25
C SER A 40 17.36 12.94 -6.55
N LYS A 41 17.02 11.65 -6.42
CA LYS A 41 16.87 10.73 -7.55
C LYS A 41 15.40 10.41 -7.77
N LYS A 42 14.87 10.87 -8.90
CA LYS A 42 13.58 10.40 -9.41
C LYS A 42 13.76 8.99 -9.98
N SER A 43 12.82 8.11 -9.64
CA SER A 43 12.73 6.77 -10.24
C SER A 43 11.34 6.58 -10.82
N ASN A 44 11.27 5.95 -11.99
CA ASN A 44 10.03 5.47 -12.61
C ASN A 44 9.67 4.04 -12.13
N GLN A 45 10.50 3.47 -11.24
CA GLN A 45 10.33 2.11 -10.74
C GLN A 45 10.97 1.96 -9.36
N GLU A 46 10.31 1.22 -8.47
CA GLU A 46 10.86 0.81 -7.18
C GLU A 46 10.80 -0.69 -7.02
N ILE A 47 11.74 -1.23 -6.24
CA ILE A 47 11.72 -2.62 -5.79
C ILE A 47 11.38 -2.61 -4.31
N ILE A 48 10.27 -3.22 -3.92
CA ILE A 48 9.84 -3.33 -2.52
C ILE A 48 10.03 -4.76 -2.02
N GLY A 49 10.36 -4.92 -0.74
CA GLY A 49 10.26 -6.21 -0.06
C GLY A 49 8.84 -6.46 0.40
N LEU A 50 8.38 -7.71 0.28
CA LEU A 50 7.08 -8.19 0.71
C LEU A 50 7.16 -8.93 2.06
N PRO A 51 6.03 -9.18 2.75
CA PRO A 51 6.01 -9.96 3.99
C PRO A 51 6.55 -11.39 3.86
N SER A 52 6.51 -11.98 2.65
CA SER A 52 7.09 -13.30 2.37
C SER A 52 8.63 -13.30 2.32
N GLY A 53 9.26 -12.12 2.26
CA GLY A 53 10.70 -11.95 2.01
C GLY A 53 11.04 -11.77 0.53
N GLU A 54 10.11 -12.07 -0.38
CA GLU A 54 10.26 -11.85 -1.81
C GLU A 54 10.25 -10.36 -2.16
N LYS A 55 10.68 -10.04 -3.39
CA LYS A 55 10.71 -8.68 -3.90
C LYS A 55 9.67 -8.47 -5.00
N LEU A 56 9.04 -7.31 -5.00
CA LEU A 56 8.13 -6.87 -6.04
C LEU A 56 8.65 -5.60 -6.71
N LYS A 57 8.63 -5.59 -8.04
CA LYS A 57 9.00 -4.44 -8.87
C LYS A 57 7.73 -3.67 -9.25
N VAL A 58 7.68 -2.39 -8.88
CA VAL A 58 6.48 -1.54 -9.01
C VAL A 58 6.80 -0.29 -9.81
N HIS A 59 5.95 0.04 -10.79
CA HIS A 59 6.06 1.28 -11.56
C HIS A 59 5.63 2.49 -10.71
N ILE A 60 6.38 3.58 -10.81
CA ILE A 60 6.09 4.84 -10.13
C ILE A 60 5.65 5.85 -11.18
N ASN A 61 4.43 6.36 -11.04
CA ASN A 61 3.86 7.32 -11.99
C ASN A 61 4.63 8.64 -11.97
N PHE A 62 4.86 9.15 -10.76
CA PHE A 62 5.71 10.32 -10.53
C PHE A 62 6.27 10.34 -9.11
N SER A 63 7.33 11.13 -8.93
CA SER A 63 7.80 11.60 -7.63
C SER A 63 8.21 13.08 -7.75
N ARG A 64 7.86 13.88 -6.74
CA ARG A 64 8.22 15.31 -6.68
C ARG A 64 8.45 15.75 -5.24
N GLU A 65 9.29 16.77 -5.07
CA GLU A 65 9.45 17.45 -3.80
C GLU A 65 8.19 18.28 -3.50
N THR A 66 7.89 18.43 -2.22
CA THR A 66 6.88 19.33 -1.67
C THR A 66 7.57 20.32 -0.74
N GLU A 67 6.85 21.33 -0.23
CA GLU A 67 7.43 22.31 0.71
C GLU A 67 8.00 21.67 1.98
N LEU A 68 7.47 20.52 2.39
CA LEU A 68 7.80 19.86 3.66
C LEU A 68 8.43 18.47 3.49
N GLY A 69 8.58 17.98 2.26
CA GLY A 69 8.99 16.61 2.01
C GLY A 69 8.95 16.24 0.53
N ALA A 70 8.50 15.02 0.25
CA ALA A 70 8.30 14.54 -1.11
C ALA A 70 7.09 13.64 -1.21
N ILE A 71 6.47 13.62 -2.38
CA ILE A 71 5.30 12.81 -2.68
C ILE A 71 5.55 11.97 -3.92
N ALA A 72 5.03 10.74 -3.93
CA ALA A 72 5.03 9.87 -5.09
C ALA A 72 3.69 9.17 -5.26
N GLN A 73 3.41 8.72 -6.49
CA GLN A 73 2.15 8.09 -6.85
C GLN A 73 2.38 6.74 -7.54
N VAL A 74 1.51 5.78 -7.23
CA VAL A 74 1.41 4.48 -7.88
C VAL A 74 -0.05 4.21 -8.26
N THR A 75 -0.29 3.76 -9.48
CA THR A 75 -1.61 3.21 -9.87
C THR A 75 -1.68 1.74 -9.51
N LYS A 76 -2.73 1.34 -8.78
CA LYS A 76 -2.94 -0.06 -8.42
C LYS A 76 -3.31 -0.91 -9.64
N ASN A 77 -2.55 -1.99 -9.86
CA ASN A 77 -2.93 -3.06 -10.77
C ASN A 77 -3.39 -4.28 -9.95
N ALA A 78 -4.61 -4.76 -10.18
CA ALA A 78 -5.19 -5.89 -9.44
C ALA A 78 -5.01 -7.22 -10.19
N GLY A 79 -4.34 -7.20 -11.35
CA GLY A 79 -4.31 -8.34 -12.24
C GLY A 79 -5.71 -8.63 -12.78
N ASP A 80 -6.10 -9.89 -12.78
CA ASP A 80 -7.42 -10.35 -13.24
C ASP A 80 -8.47 -10.38 -12.11
N ASP A 81 -8.13 -9.96 -10.88
CA ASP A 81 -9.08 -9.92 -9.78
C ASP A 81 -10.12 -8.79 -9.98
N PRO A 82 -11.43 -9.04 -9.80
CA PRO A 82 -12.49 -8.02 -9.88
C PRO A 82 -12.50 -7.10 -8.65
N ASP A 83 -11.37 -6.46 -8.37
CA ASP A 83 -11.15 -5.59 -7.23
C ASP A 83 -11.65 -4.16 -7.52
N VAL A 84 -12.55 -3.65 -6.69
CA VAL A 84 -13.14 -2.30 -6.81
C VAL A 84 -12.12 -1.17 -6.66
N THR A 85 -10.94 -1.44 -6.09
CA THR A 85 -9.81 -0.51 -5.97
C THR A 85 -8.81 -0.66 -7.13
N HIS A 86 -9.09 -1.49 -8.13
CA HIS A 86 -8.28 -1.54 -9.34
C HIS A 86 -8.21 -0.16 -10.02
N LYS A 87 -7.02 0.20 -10.53
CA LYS A 87 -6.69 1.50 -11.15
C LYS A 87 -6.83 2.73 -10.24
N CYS A 88 -7.07 2.56 -8.94
CA CYS A 88 -6.99 3.70 -8.03
C CYS A 88 -5.54 4.21 -7.95
N ASN A 89 -5.38 5.52 -7.85
CA ASN A 89 -4.09 6.13 -7.60
C ASN A 89 -3.86 6.18 -6.09
N ILE A 90 -2.67 5.76 -5.66
CA ILE A 90 -2.23 5.82 -4.28
C ILE A 90 -1.04 6.77 -4.23
N GLU A 91 -1.19 7.82 -3.43
CA GLU A 91 -0.18 8.85 -3.22
C GLU A 91 0.35 8.73 -1.80
N VAL A 92 1.67 8.82 -1.64
CA VAL A 92 2.30 8.85 -0.32
C VAL A 92 3.24 10.02 -0.24
N GLU A 93 2.99 10.90 0.73
CA GLU A 93 3.88 11.99 1.11
C GLU A 93 4.71 11.58 2.33
N ILE A 94 6.03 11.72 2.20
CA ILE A 94 7.00 11.47 3.26
C ILE A 94 7.54 12.80 3.75
N LYS A 95 7.43 13.04 5.06
CA LYS A 95 8.03 14.20 5.73
C LYS A 95 8.95 13.72 6.83
N LYS A 96 10.09 14.38 6.97
CA LYS A 96 10.97 14.15 8.12
C LYS A 96 10.33 14.73 9.38
N ASN A 97 10.32 13.95 10.46
CA ASN A 97 9.83 14.41 11.76
C ASN A 97 10.93 14.31 12.85
N ASN A 98 10.70 15.04 13.95
CA ASN A 98 11.59 15.05 15.12
C ASN A 98 11.20 14.06 16.22
N ALA A 99 10.08 13.33 16.04
CA ALA A 99 9.57 12.36 17.01
C ALA A 99 10.38 11.05 17.03
N LYS A 100 11.26 10.84 16.04
CA LYS A 100 12.10 9.62 15.89
C LYS A 100 11.29 8.33 15.74
N GLU A 101 10.04 8.45 15.29
CA GLU A 101 9.12 7.35 15.04
C GLU A 101 8.45 7.49 13.67
N PHE A 102 7.87 6.39 13.20
CA PHE A 102 7.02 6.38 12.01
C PHE A 102 5.58 6.69 12.42
N ARG A 103 5.02 7.78 11.90
CA ARG A 103 3.63 8.19 12.15
C ARG A 103 2.84 8.12 10.87
N PHE A 104 1.63 7.57 10.94
CA PHE A 104 0.77 7.39 9.77
C PHE A 104 -0.41 8.35 9.84
N PHE A 105 -0.72 8.97 8.72
CA PHE A 105 -1.83 9.92 8.60
C PHE A 105 -2.69 9.57 7.39
N ALA A 106 -4.01 9.73 7.56
CA ALA A 106 -4.95 9.66 6.46
C ALA A 106 -4.94 11.00 5.72
N GLY A 107 -4.57 10.96 4.44
CA GLY A 107 -4.86 12.02 3.50
C GLY A 107 -6.22 11.81 2.82
N GLU A 108 -6.43 12.48 1.70
CA GLU A 108 -7.68 12.37 0.93
C GLU A 108 -8.00 10.90 0.61
N GLY A 109 -9.26 10.49 0.80
CA GLY A 109 -9.75 9.19 0.35
C GLY A 109 -9.18 7.96 1.07
N VAL A 110 -8.39 8.14 2.14
CA VAL A 110 -8.10 7.08 3.13
C VAL A 110 -9.08 7.20 4.29
N GLY A 111 -9.69 6.08 4.66
CA GLY A 111 -10.68 6.06 5.72
C GLY A 111 -10.10 6.27 7.12
N LEU A 112 -10.93 6.76 8.03
CA LEU A 112 -10.68 6.74 9.48
C LEU A 112 -11.57 5.68 10.12
N VAL A 113 -11.01 4.93 11.06
CA VAL A 113 -11.78 3.98 11.87
C VAL A 113 -12.58 4.75 12.92
N THR A 114 -13.87 4.49 13.03
CA THR A 114 -14.77 5.14 14.00
C THR A 114 -15.35 4.18 15.01
N GLU A 115 -15.33 2.89 14.73
CA GLU A 115 -15.90 1.84 15.59
C GLU A 115 -14.82 0.88 16.10
N ALA A 116 -15.09 0.28 17.27
CA ALA A 116 -14.22 -0.76 17.84
C ALA A 116 -14.42 -2.10 17.11
N GLY A 117 -13.45 -3.01 17.22
CA GLY A 117 -13.54 -4.37 16.68
C GLY A 117 -12.64 -4.64 15.48
N LEU A 118 -12.01 -3.60 14.91
CA LEU A 118 -10.92 -3.76 13.96
C LEU A 118 -9.57 -3.84 14.68
N GLN A 119 -8.54 -4.33 13.97
CA GLN A 119 -7.16 -4.34 14.47
C GLN A 119 -6.58 -2.92 14.62
N ILE A 120 -7.22 -1.94 14.00
CA ILE A 120 -6.88 -0.52 14.07
C ILE A 120 -7.89 0.13 15.04
N PRO A 121 -7.44 0.89 16.05
CA PRO A 121 -8.34 1.51 17.00
C PRO A 121 -9.13 2.69 16.41
N PRO A 122 -10.27 3.08 17.01
CA PRO A 122 -11.00 4.28 16.60
C PRO A 122 -10.13 5.54 16.62
N GLY A 123 -10.34 6.42 15.64
CA GLY A 123 -9.58 7.66 15.42
C GLY A 123 -8.35 7.48 14.53
N GLU A 124 -7.89 6.26 14.28
CA GLU A 124 -6.72 6.01 13.46
C GLU A 124 -7.04 5.88 11.95
N PRO A 125 -6.08 6.21 11.07
CA PRO A 125 -6.15 5.89 9.65
C PRO A 125 -6.33 4.40 9.42
N ALA A 126 -7.22 4.05 8.49
CA ALA A 126 -7.52 2.69 8.02
C ALA A 126 -6.37 2.08 7.19
N ILE A 127 -5.17 2.07 7.78
CA ILE A 127 -3.93 1.48 7.26
C ILE A 127 -3.60 0.29 8.14
N ASN A 128 -3.82 -0.92 7.61
CA ASN A 128 -3.73 -2.15 8.38
C ASN A 128 -2.31 -2.43 8.90
N PRO A 129 -2.17 -3.23 9.98
CA PRO A 129 -0.88 -3.51 10.61
C PRO A 129 0.19 -4.04 9.65
N VAL A 130 -0.18 -4.95 8.74
CA VAL A 130 0.76 -5.53 7.78
C VAL A 130 1.28 -4.47 6.78
N PRO A 131 0.43 -3.67 6.10
CA PRO A 131 0.91 -2.52 5.32
C PRO A 131 1.77 -1.54 6.12
N ARG A 132 1.41 -1.18 7.36
CA ARG A 132 2.24 -0.30 8.20
C ARG A 132 3.65 -0.88 8.39
N LYS A 133 3.73 -2.16 8.77
CA LYS A 133 5.00 -2.88 8.94
C LYS A 133 5.80 -2.92 7.64
N MET A 134 5.15 -3.27 6.53
CA MET A 134 5.80 -3.36 5.22
C MET A 134 6.37 -2.02 4.75
N ILE A 135 5.65 -0.91 4.96
CA ILE A 135 6.14 0.45 4.69
C ILE A 135 7.37 0.74 5.55
N ILE A 136 7.26 0.54 6.88
CA ILE A 136 8.36 0.80 7.83
C ILE A 136 9.63 0.03 7.43
N GLU A 137 9.53 -1.27 7.17
CA GLU A 137 10.67 -2.12 6.83
C GLU A 137 11.36 -1.66 5.54
N ASN A 138 10.58 -1.31 4.53
CA ASN A 138 11.11 -0.80 3.26
C ASN A 138 11.78 0.57 3.41
N LEU A 139 11.22 1.48 4.20
CA LEU A 139 11.83 2.79 4.48
C LEU A 139 13.10 2.65 5.33
N ILE A 140 13.07 1.82 6.37
CA ILE A 140 14.25 1.51 7.18
C ILE A 140 15.37 0.93 6.32
N SER A 141 15.05 0.10 5.32
CA SER A 141 16.05 -0.45 4.40
C SER A 141 16.81 0.63 3.63
N LEU A 142 16.18 1.78 3.34
CA LEU A 142 16.85 2.94 2.74
C LEU A 142 17.68 3.70 3.77
N LEU A 143 17.11 3.94 4.95
CA LEU A 143 17.78 4.69 6.02
C LEU A 143 19.05 4.01 6.55
N LYS A 144 19.12 2.67 6.45
CA LYS A 144 20.29 1.86 6.84
C LYS A 144 21.37 1.74 5.77
N LYS A 145 21.13 2.21 4.53
CA LYS A 145 22.16 2.13 3.48
C LYS A 145 23.38 2.98 3.86
N PRO A 146 24.61 2.54 3.55
CA PRO A 146 25.83 3.34 3.78
C PRO A 146 25.80 4.70 3.08
N SER A 147 25.07 4.82 1.96
CA SER A 147 24.89 6.06 1.22
C SER A 147 23.88 7.02 1.86
N CYS A 148 23.09 6.59 2.86
CA CYS A 148 22.11 7.43 3.53
C CYS A 148 22.80 8.62 4.24
N PRO A 149 22.38 9.87 4.00
CA PRO A 149 22.97 11.01 4.69
C PRO A 149 22.79 10.90 6.21
N LYS A 150 23.86 11.14 6.99
CA LYS A 150 23.87 10.94 8.46
C LYS A 150 22.71 11.61 9.20
N ALA A 151 22.25 12.76 8.70
CA ALA A 151 21.12 13.49 9.27
C ALA A 151 19.82 12.68 9.27
N TRP A 152 19.67 11.65 8.44
CA TRP A 152 18.45 10.86 8.27
C TRP A 152 18.44 9.53 9.05
N VAL A 153 19.60 9.00 9.44
CA VAL A 153 19.75 7.64 9.98
C VAL A 153 18.87 7.36 11.21
N GLN A 154 18.61 8.37 12.05
CA GLN A 154 17.77 8.26 13.25
C GLN A 154 16.52 9.15 13.17
N SER A 155 16.13 9.58 11.97
CA SER A 155 14.97 10.43 11.79
C SER A 155 13.68 9.62 11.87
N GLY A 156 12.65 10.21 12.45
CA GLY A 156 11.30 9.71 12.27
C GLY A 156 10.72 10.22 10.95
N LEU A 157 9.68 9.55 10.47
CA LEU A 157 9.01 9.89 9.22
C LEU A 157 7.50 9.96 9.43
N ASP A 158 6.90 11.04 8.97
CA ASP A 158 5.46 11.12 8.79
C ASP A 158 5.13 10.55 7.41
N VAL A 159 4.20 9.61 7.40
CA VAL A 159 3.73 8.90 6.21
C VAL A 159 2.26 9.26 6.01
N VAL A 160 1.99 10.21 5.11
CA VAL A 160 0.64 10.61 4.75
C VAL A 160 0.23 9.82 3.51
N ILE A 161 -0.83 9.03 3.59
CA ILE A 161 -1.31 8.22 2.47
C ILE A 161 -2.63 8.80 1.99
N SER A 162 -2.74 9.06 0.68
CA SER A 162 -3.93 9.55 0.02
C SER A 162 -4.32 8.62 -1.13
N VAL A 163 -5.62 8.53 -1.39
CA VAL A 163 -6.20 7.83 -2.52
C VAL A 163 -7.22 8.79 -3.16
N PRO A 164 -6.82 9.61 -4.16
CA PRO A 164 -7.75 10.49 -4.85
C PRO A 164 -8.97 9.72 -5.38
N GLY A 165 -10.18 10.20 -5.07
CA GLY A 165 -11.44 9.48 -5.37
C GLY A 165 -11.74 8.28 -4.45
N GLY A 166 -10.94 8.05 -3.41
CA GLY A 166 -11.08 6.92 -2.50
C GLY A 166 -12.36 6.97 -1.66
N LYS A 167 -12.91 8.17 -1.41
CA LYS A 167 -14.19 8.32 -0.71
C LYS A 167 -15.34 7.71 -1.51
N GLU A 168 -15.38 7.95 -2.81
CA GLU A 168 -16.38 7.42 -3.73
C GLU A 168 -16.22 5.90 -3.87
N ILE A 169 -14.98 5.41 -4.01
CA ILE A 169 -14.70 3.97 -4.07
C ILE A 169 -15.17 3.27 -2.80
N ALA A 170 -14.95 3.86 -1.62
CA ALA A 170 -15.33 3.27 -0.33
C ALA A 170 -16.84 3.00 -0.20
N THR A 171 -17.70 3.75 -0.89
CA THR A 171 -19.15 3.50 -0.90
C THR A 171 -19.52 2.14 -1.52
N LYS A 172 -18.61 1.57 -2.33
CA LYS A 172 -18.74 0.27 -2.99
C LYS A 172 -17.99 -0.84 -2.26
N THR A 173 -17.45 -0.57 -1.06
CA THR A 173 -16.74 -1.56 -0.23
C THR A 173 -17.52 -1.88 1.04
N PHE A 174 -17.00 -2.79 1.85
CA PHE A 174 -17.52 -3.06 3.18
C PHE A 174 -17.14 -2.00 4.22
N ASN A 175 -16.29 -1.01 3.87
CA ASN A 175 -15.79 -0.02 4.82
C ASN A 175 -16.88 0.69 5.64
N PRO A 176 -17.97 1.19 5.04
CA PRO A 176 -19.03 1.86 5.81
C PRO A 176 -19.69 0.94 6.85
N ARG A 177 -19.77 -0.37 6.56
CA ARG A 177 -20.34 -1.37 7.49
C ARG A 177 -19.37 -1.77 8.60
N LEU A 178 -18.07 -1.57 8.38
CA LEU A 178 -17.00 -1.88 9.34
C LEU A 178 -16.63 -0.66 10.20
N GLY A 179 -17.41 0.42 10.14
CA GLY A 179 -17.10 1.67 10.84
C GLY A 179 -15.85 2.37 10.29
N ILE A 180 -15.61 2.30 8.98
CA ILE A 180 -14.53 3.03 8.30
C ILE A 180 -15.14 4.08 7.38
N HIS A 181 -14.89 5.35 7.67
CA HIS A 181 -15.51 6.48 6.97
C HIS A 181 -14.49 7.40 6.29
N GLY A 182 -14.92 8.06 5.21
CA GLY A 182 -14.12 9.06 4.49
C GLY A 182 -13.21 8.51 3.38
N GLY A 183 -13.06 7.18 3.28
CA GLY A 183 -12.15 6.59 2.29
C GLY A 183 -12.00 5.08 2.37
N ILE A 184 -11.16 4.55 1.48
CA ILE A 184 -10.81 3.12 1.44
C ILE A 184 -9.76 2.79 2.51
N SER A 185 -9.55 1.49 2.71
CA SER A 185 -8.51 0.97 3.59
C SER A 185 -7.24 0.64 2.79
N ILE A 186 -6.07 0.92 3.37
CA ILE A 186 -4.79 0.43 2.88
C ILE A 186 -4.53 -0.92 3.54
N LEU A 187 -4.66 -1.99 2.76
CA LEU A 187 -4.67 -3.38 3.23
C LEU A 187 -3.91 -4.31 2.29
N GLY A 188 -3.69 -5.55 2.75
CA GLY A 188 -2.93 -6.58 2.07
C GLY A 188 -2.06 -7.35 3.05
N THR A 189 -2.24 -8.67 3.15
CA THR A 189 -1.50 -9.53 4.08
C THR A 189 -0.21 -10.08 3.48
N THR A 190 -0.20 -10.37 2.18
CA THR A 190 0.96 -10.87 1.44
C THR A 190 1.62 -9.80 0.57
N GLY A 191 0.94 -8.68 0.36
CA GLY A 191 1.32 -7.67 -0.63
C GLY A 191 0.85 -7.98 -2.06
N ILE A 192 0.39 -9.20 -2.34
CA ILE A 192 -0.08 -9.66 -3.64
C ILE A 192 -1.60 -9.87 -3.60
N VAL A 193 -2.27 -9.53 -4.71
CA VAL A 193 -3.67 -9.89 -4.96
C VAL A 193 -3.67 -11.17 -5.77
N GLU A 194 -4.24 -12.23 -5.20
CA GLU A 194 -4.46 -13.49 -5.90
C GLU A 194 -5.86 -13.44 -6.55
N PRO A 195 -5.96 -13.59 -7.89
CA PRO A 195 -7.25 -13.51 -8.57
C PRO A 195 -8.11 -14.72 -8.22
N MET A 196 -9.36 -14.48 -7.82
CA MET A 196 -10.31 -15.58 -7.63
C MET A 196 -10.66 -16.24 -8.97
N SER A 197 -10.59 -17.57 -9.04
CA SER A 197 -11.06 -18.29 -10.23
C SER A 197 -12.59 -18.19 -10.34
N ILE A 198 -13.12 -18.20 -11.56
CA ILE A 198 -14.57 -18.23 -11.81
C ILE A 198 -15.23 -19.45 -11.12
N SER A 199 -14.52 -20.57 -10.99
CA SER A 199 -14.99 -21.74 -10.25
C SER A 199 -15.07 -21.49 -8.74
N ALA A 200 -14.10 -20.80 -8.13
CA ALA A 200 -14.15 -20.42 -6.72
C ALA A 200 -15.26 -19.39 -6.46
N TRP A 201 -15.51 -18.48 -7.41
CA TRP A 201 -16.61 -17.52 -7.34
C TRP A 201 -17.99 -18.18 -7.49
N LYS A 202 -18.13 -19.20 -8.36
CA LYS A 202 -19.36 -19.99 -8.45
C LYS A 202 -19.61 -20.80 -7.18
N ALA A 203 -18.56 -21.46 -6.64
CA ALA A 203 -18.67 -22.22 -5.40
C ALA A 203 -19.02 -21.33 -4.19
N SER A 204 -18.54 -20.07 -4.15
CA SER A 204 -18.92 -19.12 -3.09
C SER A 204 -20.36 -18.63 -3.20
N ILE A 205 -20.92 -18.58 -4.42
CA ILE A 205 -22.34 -18.28 -4.64
C ILE A 205 -23.20 -19.50 -4.32
N GLU A 206 -22.82 -20.70 -4.73
CA GLU A 206 -23.54 -21.95 -4.41
C GLU A 206 -23.64 -22.14 -2.89
N THR A 207 -22.55 -21.92 -2.16
CA THR A 207 -22.56 -21.92 -0.69
C THR A 207 -23.39 -20.79 -0.07
N TYR A 208 -23.63 -19.68 -0.78
CA TYR A 208 -24.55 -18.63 -0.32
C TYR A 208 -26.02 -18.94 -0.59
N ILE A 209 -26.30 -19.71 -1.65
CA ILE A 209 -27.65 -20.14 -2.02
C ILE A 209 -28.10 -21.33 -1.16
N ASP A 210 -27.21 -22.25 -0.80
CA ASP A 210 -27.51 -23.42 0.04
C ASP A 210 -27.73 -23.09 1.53
N VAL A 211 -27.43 -21.86 1.96
CA VAL A 211 -27.60 -21.40 3.35
C VAL A 211 -28.85 -20.51 3.51
N ALA A 212 -29.63 -20.33 2.44
CA ALA A 212 -30.90 -19.57 2.43
C ALA A 212 -32.13 -20.47 2.56
#